data_AF-A0A318S915-F1
#
_entry.id   AF-A0A318S915-F1
#
_cell.length_a   1.000
_cell.length_b   1.000
_cell.length_c   1.000
_cell.angle_alpha   90.00
_cell.angle_beta   90.00
_cell.angle_gamma   90.00
#
_symmetry.space_group_name_H-M   'P 1'
#
loop_
_entity.id
_entity.type
_entity.pdbx_description
1 polymer ?
#
loop_
_entity_poly.entity_id
_entity_poly.type
_entity_poly.pdbx_seq_one_letter_code
_entity_poly.pdbx_strand_id
1 'polypeptide(L)'
;MTHPQDLNALMSAVVDLAREARRLARAGRNDVAEASADHFERGAANAYRNRNAPMLADHLTAVQTLVEELRARTGSGEADT
;
A
#
# COMPACT_ATOMS: atom_id res chain seq x y z
N MET A 1 -11.23 20.80 9.45
CA MET A 1 -11.17 19.77 10.51
C MET A 1 -11.15 18.42 9.80
N THR A 2 -10.16 17.56 10.03
CA THR A 2 -10.16 16.22 9.44
C THR A 2 -11.14 15.34 10.21
N HIS A 3 -12.13 14.76 9.54
CA HIS A 3 -13.14 13.97 10.22
C HIS A 3 -12.54 12.59 10.59
N PRO A 4 -12.87 12.02 11.76
CA PRO A 4 -12.45 10.66 12.14
C PRO A 4 -12.86 9.59 11.11
N GLN A 5 -13.95 9.84 10.37
CA GLN A 5 -14.41 8.98 9.28
C GLN A 5 -13.43 8.96 8.11
N ASP A 6 -12.76 10.07 7.82
CA ASP A 6 -11.75 10.17 6.76
C ASP A 6 -10.50 9.36 7.13
N LEU A 7 -10.05 9.44 8.39
CA LEU A 7 -8.90 8.67 8.87
C LEU A 7 -9.15 7.15 8.82
N ASN A 8 -10.35 6.71 9.19
CA ASN A 8 -10.74 5.30 9.11
C ASN A 8 -10.76 4.81 7.66
N ALA A 9 -11.34 5.60 6.76
CA ALA A 9 -11.38 5.26 5.34
C ALA A 9 -9.98 5.17 4.73
N LEU A 10 -9.11 6.14 5.02
CA LEU A 10 -7.72 6.13 4.57
C LEU A 10 -6.95 4.93 5.12
N MET A 11 -7.09 4.63 6.42
CA MET A 11 -6.40 3.49 7.03
C MET A 11 -6.87 2.15 6.44
N SER A 12 -8.18 1.95 6.25
CA SER A 12 -8.71 0.75 5.60
C SER A 12 -8.16 0.58 4.18
N ALA A 13 -8.13 1.66 3.39
CA ALA A 13 -7.57 1.63 2.04
C ALA A 13 -6.07 1.25 2.04
N VAL A 14 -5.28 1.77 2.98
CA VAL A 14 -3.86 1.37 3.11
C VAL A 14 -3.74 -0.12 3.41
N VAL A 15 -4.53 -0.66 4.34
CA VAL A 15 -4.46 -2.09 4.71
C VAL A 15 -4.79 -2.98 3.53
N ASP A 16 -5.84 -2.65 2.79
CA ASP A 16 -6.27 -3.45 1.63
C ASP A 16 -5.21 -3.43 0.52
N LEU A 17 -4.64 -2.27 0.23
CA LEU A 17 -3.56 -2.14 -0.77
C LEU A 17 -2.26 -2.78 -0.31
N ALA A 18 -1.89 -2.70 0.98
CA ALA A 18 -0.70 -3.36 1.51
C ALA A 18 -0.84 -4.89 1.45
N ARG A 19 -2.03 -5.44 1.67
CA ARG A 19 -2.32 -6.87 1.45
C ARG A 19 -2.18 -7.25 -0.02
N GLU A 20 -2.70 -6.44 -0.93
CA GLU A 20 -2.55 -6.67 -2.36
C GLU A 20 -1.09 -6.60 -2.81
N ALA A 21 -0.36 -5.56 -2.39
CA ALA A 21 1.06 -5.39 -2.71
C ALA A 21 1.88 -6.60 -2.28
N ARG A 22 1.67 -7.12 -1.06
CA ARG A 22 2.33 -8.35 -0.59
C ARG A 22 1.98 -9.57 -1.44
N ARG A 23 0.72 -9.73 -1.82
CA ARG A 23 0.28 -10.83 -2.69
C ARG A 23 1.00 -10.78 -4.04
N LEU A 24 1.05 -9.60 -4.66
CA LEU A 24 1.72 -9.41 -5.96
C LEU A 24 3.23 -9.56 -5.84
N ALA A 25 3.83 -9.01 -4.78
CA ALA A 25 5.26 -9.12 -4.49
C ALA A 25 5.68 -10.59 -4.34
N ARG A 26 4.93 -11.40 -3.58
CA ARG A 26 5.17 -12.84 -3.44
C ARG A 26 5.05 -13.59 -4.76
N ALA A 27 4.02 -13.29 -5.56
CA ALA A 27 3.86 -13.88 -6.89
C ALA A 27 5.06 -13.57 -7.80
N GLY A 28 5.61 -12.35 -7.71
CA GLY A 28 6.81 -11.92 -8.42
C GLY A 28 8.14 -12.29 -7.75
N ARG A 29 8.14 -13.00 -6.61
CA ARG A 29 9.34 -13.27 -5.78
C ARG A 29 10.16 -12.02 -5.47
N ASN A 30 9.48 -10.93 -5.12
CA ASN A 30 10.06 -9.63 -4.83
C ASN A 30 9.97 -9.30 -3.33
N ASP A 31 10.93 -9.81 -2.55
CA ASP A 31 10.97 -9.64 -1.10
C ASP A 31 11.10 -8.17 -0.66
N VAL A 32 11.73 -7.32 -1.48
CA VAL A 32 11.88 -5.89 -1.23
C VAL A 32 10.52 -5.18 -1.29
N ALA A 33 9.69 -5.52 -2.27
CA ALA A 33 8.34 -4.98 -2.39
C ALA A 33 7.42 -5.48 -1.27
N GLU A 34 7.58 -6.74 -0.85
CA GLU A 34 6.86 -7.28 0.31
C GLU A 34 7.21 -6.50 1.59
N ALA A 35 8.50 -6.30 1.85
CA ALA A 35 8.95 -5.52 3.00
C ALA A 35 8.52 -4.04 2.95
N SER A 36 8.48 -3.45 1.75
CA SER A 36 7.99 -2.08 1.54
C SER A 36 6.50 -1.94 1.86
N ALA A 37 5.68 -2.91 1.48
CA ALA A 37 4.27 -2.93 1.82
C ALA A 37 4.04 -3.00 3.34
N ASP A 38 4.80 -3.84 4.05
CA ASP A 38 4.77 -3.91 5.52
C ASP A 38 5.22 -2.59 6.17
N HIS A 39 6.23 -1.93 5.59
CA HIS A 39 6.70 -0.63 6.08
C HIS A 39 5.61 0.45 5.96
N PHE A 40 4.94 0.54 4.81
CA PHE A 40 3.85 1.51 4.62
C PHE A 40 2.66 1.25 5.54
N GLU A 41 2.27 -0.01 5.76
CA GLU A 41 1.20 -0.37 6.69
C GLU A 41 1.52 0.09 8.13
N ARG A 42 2.77 -0.15 8.59
CA ARG A 42 3.23 0.29 9.92
C ARG A 42 3.30 1.82 10.03
N GLY A 43 3.78 2.50 8.99
CA GLY A 43 3.82 3.97 8.91
C GLY A 43 2.43 4.58 8.99
N ALA A 44 1.48 4.04 8.22
CA ALA A 44 0.07 4.42 8.26
C ALA A 44 -0.57 4.17 9.62
N ALA A 45 -0.33 3.02 10.26
CA ALA A 45 -0.83 2.74 11.60
C ALA A 45 -0.30 3.76 12.63
N ASN A 46 0.95 4.21 12.48
CA ASN A 46 1.49 5.28 13.32
C ASN A 46 0.83 6.64 13.04
N ALA A 47 0.67 7.02 11.77
CA ALA A 47 -0.01 8.25 11.37
C ALA A 47 -1.46 8.28 11.86
N TYR A 48 -2.18 7.17 11.73
CA TYR A 48 -3.56 7.00 12.20
C TYR A 48 -3.68 7.19 13.72
N ARG A 49 -2.80 6.55 14.52
CA ARG A 49 -2.77 6.72 15.99
C ARG A 49 -2.52 8.16 16.40
N ASN A 50 -1.66 8.86 15.65
CA ASN A 50 -1.34 10.27 15.88
C ASN A 50 -2.37 11.24 15.26
N ARG A 51 -3.44 10.73 14.64
CA ARG A 51 -4.45 11.51 13.90
C ARG A 51 -3.84 12.43 12.84
N ASN A 52 -2.72 12.02 12.24
CA ASN A 52 -2.01 12.76 11.20
C ASN A 52 -2.53 12.38 9.82
N ALA A 53 -3.57 13.08 9.36
CA ALA A 53 -4.24 12.79 8.10
C ALA A 53 -3.35 12.99 6.85
N PRO A 54 -2.55 14.07 6.74
CA PRO A 54 -1.63 14.22 5.60
C PRO A 54 -0.65 13.06 5.47
N MET A 55 0.03 12.68 6.56
CA MET A 55 0.98 11.56 6.53
C MET A 55 0.29 10.22 6.22
N LEU A 56 -0.95 10.04 6.67
CA LEU A 56 -1.73 8.85 6.34
C LEU A 56 -2.08 8.80 4.83
N ALA A 57 -2.41 9.95 4.23
CA ALA A 57 -2.65 10.07 2.79
C ALA A 57 -1.37 9.87 1.97
N ASP A 58 -0.22 10.31 2.47
CA ASP A 58 1.09 10.07 1.84
C ASP A 58 1.41 8.56 1.80
N HIS A 59 1.18 7.85 2.91
CA HIS A 59 1.33 6.39 2.94
C HIS A 59 0.34 5.66 2.03
N LEU A 60 -0.90 6.16 1.91
CA LEU A 60 -1.87 5.64 0.95
C LEU A 60 -1.36 5.78 -0.48
N THR A 61 -0.87 6.96 -0.85
CA THR A 61 -0.34 7.23 -2.19
C THR A 61 0.86 6.31 -2.48
N ALA A 62 1.77 6.16 -1.53
CA ALA A 62 2.95 5.32 -1.68
C ALA A 62 2.59 3.83 -1.90
N VAL A 63 1.62 3.29 -1.16
CA VAL A 63 1.19 1.90 -1.35
C VAL A 63 0.40 1.71 -2.64
N GLN A 64 -0.36 2.72 -3.08
CA GLN A 64 -1.02 2.72 -4.41
C GLN A 64 0.00 2.61 -5.54
N THR A 65 1.04 3.45 -5.53
CA THR A 65 2.12 3.41 -6.53
C THR A 65 2.81 2.05 -6.54
N LEU A 66 3.11 1.49 -5.36
CA LEU A 66 3.71 0.15 -5.27
C LEU A 66 2.84 -0.93 -5.91
N VAL A 67 1.52 -0.91 -5.66
CA VAL A 67 0.57 -1.87 -6.27
C VAL A 67 0.55 -1.70 -7.79
N GLU A 68 0.51 -0.46 -8.30
CA GLU A 68 0.50 -0.18 -9.73
C GLU A 68 1.76 -0.71 -10.43
N GLU A 69 2.94 -0.47 -9.85
CA GLU A 69 4.21 -1.00 -10.38
C GLU A 69 4.25 -2.53 -10.37
N LEU A 70 3.77 -3.15 -9.29
CA LEU A 70 3.72 -4.60 -9.18
C LEU A 70 2.75 -5.22 -10.19
N ARG A 71 1.56 -4.61 -10.37
CA ARG A 71 0.58 -5.04 -11.37
C ARG A 71 1.12 -4.90 -12.79
N ALA A 72 1.82 -3.81 -13.11
CA ALA A 72 2.45 -3.64 -14.41
C ALA A 72 3.46 -4.77 -14.68
N ARG A 73 4.30 -5.10 -13.69
CA ARG A 73 5.30 -6.17 -13.82
C ARG A 73 4.69 -7.57 -13.92
N THR A 74 3.58 -7.85 -13.23
CA THR A 74 2.90 -9.16 -13.30
C THR A 74 2.02 -9.28 -14.53
N GLY A 75 1.36 -8.21 -14.97
CA GLY A 75 0.51 -8.17 -16.17
C GLY A 75 1.29 -8.16 -17.49
N SER A 76 2.52 -7.64 -17.51
CA SER A 76 3.39 -7.72 -18.70
C SER A 76 4.03 -9.10 -18.93
N GLY A 77 3.83 -10.08 -18.03
CA GLY A 77 4.41 -11.41 -18.14
C GLY A 77 3.63 -12.42 -19.01
N GLU A 78 2.41 -12.09 -19.46
CA GLU A 78 1.56 -13.00 -20.25
C GLU A 78 1.64 -12.79 -21.78
N ALA A 79 2.53 -11.93 -22.28
CA ALA A 79 2.59 -11.58 -23.71
C ALA A 79 3.73 -12.24 -24.53
N ASP A 80 4.48 -13.19 -23.95
CA ASP A 80 5.58 -13.88 -24.65
C ASP A 80 5.53 -15.39 -24.40
N THR A 81 4.61 -16.10 -25.06
CA THR A 81 4.73 -17.54 -25.39
C THR A 81 3.82 -17.87 -26.57
#